data_AF-A0AAE1UWF1-F1
#
_entry.id   AF-A0AAE1UWF1-F1
#
_cell.length_a   1.000
_cell.length_b   1.000
_cell.length_c   1.000
_cell.angle_alpha   90.00
_cell.angle_beta   90.00
_cell.angle_gamma   90.00
#
_symmetry.space_group_name_H-M   'P 1'
#
loop_
_entity.id
_entity.type
_entity.pdbx_description
1 polymer ?
#
loop_
_entity_poly.entity_id
_entity_poly.type
_entity_poly.pdbx_seq_one_letter_code
_entity_poly.pdbx_strand_id
1 'polypeptide(L)'
;MANFSFFLGIIGNVISILMFAAPIKTFKRIIKKKSTEDFKGIPYITTLLSTSLWTFYGLLKPGGLLVVTVNGIGAILHIVYVALFLIYAPKILKIQSIKLVALIDIAFFGAVIAITLLALHGATRLTLVGFICAGLNIGMYASPLAATRTVIKMKSVEYMPFFLSFFQFINGGVWTAYAVLVKDYYIGVPNGIGFILGAAQLILYFIYYKSTPTKPTEEKQEKGSAHLARRGVPMKDLDGAHENDNNRKLHKGKSLPKISSVRQYSEKLVKTLSISPSYLGSHNEDDIEKGLKEAH
;
A
#
# COMPACT_ATOMS: atom_id res chain seq x y z
N MET A 1 22.44 15.01 32.55
CA MET A 1 20.99 14.77 32.70
C MET A 1 20.38 14.62 31.32
N ALA A 2 19.50 13.64 31.10
CA ALA A 2 18.86 13.48 29.80
C ALA A 2 17.90 14.64 29.54
N ASN A 3 18.05 15.31 28.39
CA ASN A 3 17.18 16.43 28.01
C ASN A 3 15.76 15.94 27.71
N PHE A 4 14.74 16.78 27.95
CA PHE A 4 13.33 16.46 27.67
C PHE A 4 13.09 15.98 26.21
N SER A 5 13.84 16.54 25.26
CA SER A 5 13.82 16.11 23.85
C SER A 5 14.26 14.66 23.65
N PHE A 6 15.15 14.13 24.49
CA PHE A 6 15.56 12.73 24.45
C PHE A 6 14.41 11.80 24.80
N PHE A 7 13.70 12.06 25.92
CA PHE A 7 12.54 11.27 26.33
C PHE A 7 11.42 11.29 25.29
N LEU A 8 11.11 12.46 24.73
CA LEU A 8 10.14 12.59 23.64
C LEU A 8 10.56 11.81 22.40
N GLY A 9 11.84 11.84 22.02
CA GLY A 9 12.32 11.08 20.89
C GLY A 9 12.30 9.56 21.13
N ILE A 10 12.49 9.08 22.36
CA ILE A 10 12.30 7.66 22.72
C ILE A 10 10.82 7.26 22.56
N ILE A 11 9.89 8.08 23.04
CA ILE A 11 8.45 7.85 22.86
C ILE A 11 8.11 7.81 21.36
N GLY A 12 8.63 8.77 20.59
CA GLY A 12 8.45 8.83 19.14
C GLY A 12 8.98 7.57 18.44
N ASN A 13 10.16 7.09 18.85
CA ASN A 13 10.74 5.83 18.36
C ASN A 13 9.80 4.65 18.58
N VAL A 14 9.32 4.46 19.81
CA VAL A 14 8.42 3.34 20.14
C VAL A 14 7.15 3.39 19.28
N ILE A 15 6.50 4.55 19.19
CA ILE A 15 5.27 4.70 18.41
C ILE A 15 5.51 4.42 16.93
N SER A 16 6.55 5.00 16.34
CA SER A 16 6.90 4.79 14.94
C SER A 16 7.22 3.32 14.64
N ILE A 17 7.95 2.63 15.52
CA ILE A 17 8.27 1.20 15.34
C ILE A 17 6.99 0.35 15.38
N LEU A 18 6.05 0.66 16.27
CA LEU A 18 4.73 0.00 16.29
C LEU A 18 3.96 0.24 14.99
N MET A 19 4.03 1.45 14.43
CA MET A 19 3.43 1.75 13.11
C MET A 19 4.11 0.96 11.99
N PHE A 20 5.45 0.87 11.97
CA PHE A 20 6.19 0.04 11.01
C PHE A 20 5.92 -1.46 11.18
N ALA A 21 5.53 -1.90 12.36
CA ALA A 21 5.11 -3.27 12.64
C ALA A 21 3.65 -3.57 12.22
N ALA A 22 2.84 -2.55 11.88
CA ALA A 22 1.43 -2.75 11.52
C ALA A 22 1.22 -3.75 10.34
N PRO A 23 2.06 -3.75 9.28
CA PRO A 23 1.92 -4.70 8.17
C PRO A 23 2.29 -6.15 8.50
N ILE A 24 2.86 -6.47 9.67
CA ILE A 24 3.30 -7.84 10.01
C ILE A 24 2.16 -8.85 9.85
N LYS A 25 0.95 -8.51 10.30
CA LYS A 25 -0.23 -9.39 10.16
C LYS A 25 -0.58 -9.63 8.69
N THR A 26 -0.48 -8.60 7.85
CA THR A 26 -0.67 -8.69 6.40
C THR A 26 0.37 -9.59 5.76
N PHE A 27 1.65 -9.43 6.08
CA PHE A 27 2.71 -10.27 5.50
C PHE A 27 2.66 -11.72 5.99
N LYS A 28 2.23 -11.97 7.24
CA LYS A 28 1.93 -13.33 7.70
C LYS A 28 0.85 -14.00 6.83
N ARG A 29 -0.19 -13.26 6.44
CA ARG A 29 -1.24 -13.74 5.52
C ARG A 29 -0.66 -14.02 4.12
N ILE A 30 0.15 -13.12 3.58
CA ILE A 30 0.81 -13.30 2.27
C ILE A 30 1.66 -14.57 2.26
N ILE A 31 2.47 -14.81 3.29
CA ILE A 31 3.30 -16.01 3.41
C ILE A 31 2.43 -17.29 3.47
N LYS A 32 1.37 -17.28 4.29
CA LYS A 32 0.46 -18.43 4.44
C LYS A 32 -0.29 -18.73 3.15
N LYS A 33 -0.70 -17.71 2.40
CA LYS A 33 -1.45 -17.84 1.14
C LYS A 33 -0.56 -18.00 -0.09
N LYS A 34 0.76 -17.79 0.05
CA LYS A 34 1.74 -17.82 -1.05
C LYS A 34 1.36 -16.89 -2.21
N SER A 35 0.66 -15.81 -1.90
CA SER A 35 0.14 -14.83 -2.86
C SER A 35 -0.01 -13.48 -2.18
N THR A 36 0.26 -12.40 -2.92
CA THR A 36 0.01 -11.03 -2.44
C THR A 36 -1.47 -10.65 -2.46
N GLU A 37 -2.35 -11.52 -2.97
CA GLU A 37 -3.79 -11.20 -3.15
C GLU A 37 -3.92 -9.83 -3.85
N ASP A 38 -4.75 -8.93 -3.31
CA ASP A 38 -4.94 -7.57 -3.81
C ASP A 38 -4.04 -6.52 -3.11
N PHE A 39 -3.11 -6.96 -2.25
CA PHE A 39 -2.19 -6.04 -1.56
C PHE A 39 -1.22 -5.42 -2.56
N LYS A 40 -0.97 -4.11 -2.41
CA LYS A 40 -0.07 -3.34 -3.28
C LYS A 40 1.31 -3.20 -2.63
N GLY A 41 2.36 -3.32 -3.45
CA GLY A 41 3.75 -3.19 -3.00
C GLY A 41 4.21 -1.74 -2.79
N ILE A 42 3.58 -0.79 -3.49
CA ILE A 42 3.98 0.63 -3.54
C ILE A 42 4.20 1.24 -2.15
N PRO A 43 3.27 1.10 -1.16
CA PRO A 43 3.46 1.70 0.16
C PRO A 43 4.73 1.20 0.88
N TYR A 44 5.13 -0.06 0.66
CA TYR A 44 6.31 -0.62 1.31
C TYR A 44 7.60 -0.12 0.65
N ILE A 45 7.59 -0.02 -0.67
CA ILE A 45 8.72 0.49 -1.48
C ILE A 45 8.94 1.98 -1.20
N THR A 46 7.88 2.80 -1.21
CA THR A 46 8.02 4.24 -0.93
C THR A 46 8.41 4.51 0.52
N THR A 47 7.95 3.68 1.47
CA THR A 47 8.37 3.79 2.88
C THR A 47 9.81 3.33 3.09
N LEU A 48 10.30 2.36 2.31
CA LEU A 48 11.72 1.99 2.31
C LEU A 48 12.59 3.18 1.90
N LEU A 49 12.25 3.86 0.79
CA LEU A 49 12.96 5.07 0.37
C LEU A 49 12.93 6.14 1.47
N SER A 50 11.73 6.41 2.01
CA SER A 50 11.54 7.44 3.03
C SER A 50 12.39 7.17 4.26
N THR A 51 12.31 5.97 4.82
CA THR A 51 13.10 5.57 5.99
C THR A 51 14.61 5.55 5.70
N SER A 52 15.03 5.17 4.49
CA SER A 52 16.45 5.21 4.11
C SER A 52 16.99 6.65 4.03
N LEU A 53 16.22 7.57 3.42
CA LEU A 53 16.56 8.99 3.37
C LEU A 53 16.59 9.64 4.74
N TRP A 54 15.61 9.36 5.60
CA TRP A 54 15.59 9.87 6.98
C TRP A 54 16.72 9.30 7.83
N THR A 55 17.11 8.05 7.61
CA THR A 55 18.30 7.47 8.24
C THR A 55 19.55 8.23 7.81
N PHE A 56 19.71 8.48 6.50
CA PHE A 56 20.83 9.26 5.98
C PHE A 56 20.84 10.70 6.50
N TYR A 57 19.67 11.35 6.56
CA TYR A 57 19.51 12.67 7.18
C TYR A 57 20.00 12.68 8.64
N GLY A 58 19.58 11.68 9.42
CA GLY A 58 19.98 11.54 10.81
C GLY A 58 21.49 11.30 10.98
N LEU A 59 22.13 10.58 10.06
CA LEU A 59 23.59 10.36 10.06
C LEU A 59 24.38 11.64 9.76
N LEU A 60 23.83 12.54 8.93
CA LEU A 60 24.45 13.83 8.63
C LEU A 60 24.24 14.87 9.74
N LYS A 61 23.18 14.72 10.55
CA LYS A 61 22.79 15.69 11.57
C LYS A 61 23.52 15.43 12.90
N PRO A 62 24.19 16.44 13.48
CA PRO A 62 24.67 16.36 14.86
C PRO A 62 23.50 16.08 15.83
N GLY A 63 23.61 15.02 16.64
CA GLY A 63 22.53 14.61 17.54
C GLY A 63 21.35 13.89 16.86
N GLY A 64 21.50 13.46 15.59
CA GLY A 64 20.46 12.77 14.83
C GLY A 64 20.17 11.32 15.24
N LEU A 65 20.78 10.79 16.31
CA LEU A 65 20.71 9.37 16.70
C LEU A 65 19.28 8.84 16.83
N LEU A 66 18.36 9.62 17.41
CA LEU A 66 16.96 9.21 17.57
C LEU A 66 16.21 9.12 16.23
N VAL A 67 16.64 9.88 15.22
CA VAL A 67 16.10 9.82 13.86
C VAL A 67 16.71 8.62 13.12
N VAL A 68 18.01 8.36 13.31
CA VAL A 68 18.71 7.20 12.71
C VAL A 68 18.12 5.89 13.22
N THR A 69 17.91 5.78 14.52
CA THR A 69 17.43 4.54 15.16
C THR A 69 16.03 4.15 14.68
N VAL A 70 15.06 5.08 14.77
CA VAL A 70 13.68 4.81 14.33
C VAL A 70 13.60 4.46 12.83
N ASN A 71 14.29 5.22 11.99
CA ASN A 71 14.21 5.05 10.55
C ASN A 71 15.08 3.90 10.06
N GLY A 72 16.20 3.60 10.72
CA GLY A 72 17.03 2.45 10.41
C GLY A 72 16.28 1.14 10.69
N ILE A 73 15.60 1.05 11.84
CA ILE A 73 14.71 -0.08 12.13
C ILE A 73 13.57 -0.14 11.10
N GLY A 74 12.98 1.00 10.77
CA GLY A 74 11.96 1.12 9.72
C GLY A 74 12.43 0.59 8.37
N ALA A 75 13.63 0.97 7.94
CA ALA A 75 14.24 0.55 6.68
C ALA A 75 14.49 -0.97 6.68
N ILE A 76 15.04 -1.53 7.75
CA ILE A 76 15.25 -2.98 7.89
C ILE A 76 13.92 -3.73 7.76
N LEU A 77 12.87 -3.29 8.46
CA LEU A 77 11.54 -3.89 8.35
C LEU A 77 10.99 -3.79 6.91
N HIS A 78 11.16 -2.65 6.26
CA HIS A 78 10.65 -2.44 4.91
C HIS A 78 11.45 -3.19 3.84
N ILE A 79 12.75 -3.42 4.03
CA ILE A 79 13.54 -4.35 3.19
C ILE A 79 12.91 -5.75 3.26
N VAL A 80 12.57 -6.22 4.47
CA VAL A 80 11.92 -7.53 4.65
C VAL A 80 10.55 -7.56 3.98
N TYR A 81 9.72 -6.53 4.15
CA TYR A 81 8.40 -6.45 3.51
C TYR A 81 8.49 -6.43 1.98
N VAL A 82 9.38 -5.61 1.42
CA VAL A 82 9.59 -5.54 -0.03
C VAL A 82 10.09 -6.87 -0.55
N ALA A 83 11.06 -7.51 0.11
CA ALA A 83 11.56 -8.83 -0.29
C ALA A 83 10.44 -9.89 -0.30
N LEU A 84 9.64 -9.97 0.77
CA LEU A 84 8.51 -10.89 0.85
C LEU A 84 7.45 -10.60 -0.22
N PHE A 85 7.16 -9.33 -0.48
CA PHE A 85 6.24 -8.93 -1.55
C PHE A 85 6.76 -9.41 -2.91
N LEU A 86 8.03 -9.16 -3.22
CA LEU A 86 8.64 -9.59 -4.49
C LEU A 86 8.71 -11.11 -4.64
N ILE A 87 8.84 -11.87 -3.55
CA ILE A 87 8.80 -13.34 -3.59
C ILE A 87 7.41 -13.81 -4.02
N TYR A 88 6.35 -13.31 -3.37
CA TYR A 88 4.98 -13.83 -3.54
C TYR A 88 4.11 -13.09 -4.56
N ALA A 89 4.57 -11.97 -5.13
CA ALA A 89 3.80 -11.20 -6.10
C ALA A 89 3.64 -11.94 -7.45
N PRO A 90 2.49 -11.78 -8.13
CA PRO A 90 2.32 -12.27 -9.50
C PRO A 90 3.27 -11.54 -10.46
N LYS A 91 3.65 -12.20 -11.57
CA LYS A 91 4.71 -11.74 -12.49
C LYS A 91 4.60 -10.26 -12.88
N ILE A 92 3.40 -9.80 -13.22
CA ILE A 92 3.16 -8.40 -13.66
C ILE A 92 3.47 -7.42 -12.52
N LEU A 93 2.86 -7.60 -11.34
CA LEU A 93 3.09 -6.74 -10.16
C LEU A 93 4.54 -6.83 -9.66
N LYS A 94 5.14 -8.02 -9.75
CA LYS A 94 6.54 -8.24 -9.40
C LYS A 94 7.48 -7.41 -10.27
N ILE A 95 7.33 -7.47 -11.59
CA ILE A 95 8.17 -6.71 -12.53
C ILE A 95 7.98 -5.20 -12.32
N GLN A 96 6.74 -4.74 -12.13
CA GLN A 96 6.46 -3.33 -11.82
C GLN A 96 7.14 -2.90 -10.51
N SER A 97 7.08 -3.74 -9.48
CA SER A 97 7.69 -3.46 -8.18
C SER A 97 9.22 -3.47 -8.25
N ILE A 98 9.84 -4.40 -8.99
CA ILE A 98 11.29 -4.43 -9.21
C ILE A 98 11.75 -3.15 -9.93
N LYS A 99 11.03 -2.74 -10.97
CA LYS A 99 11.34 -1.48 -11.68
C LYS A 99 11.26 -0.28 -10.74
N LEU A 100 10.25 -0.24 -9.88
CA LEU A 100 10.08 0.84 -8.91
C LEU A 100 11.23 0.84 -7.88
N VAL A 101 11.55 -0.30 -7.27
CA VAL A 101 12.68 -0.44 -6.33
C VAL A 101 13.99 0.00 -6.98
N ALA A 102 14.29 -0.49 -8.19
CA ALA A 102 15.50 -0.12 -8.91
C ALA A 102 15.58 1.39 -9.18
N LEU A 103 14.45 2.01 -9.56
CA LEU A 103 14.41 3.43 -9.84
C LEU A 103 14.53 4.28 -8.58
N ILE A 104 13.76 3.99 -7.53
CA ILE A 104 13.62 4.91 -6.39
C ILE A 104 14.53 4.55 -5.21
N ASP A 105 14.68 3.28 -4.86
CA ASP A 105 15.47 2.83 -3.71
C ASP A 105 16.95 2.61 -4.04
N ILE A 106 17.27 2.36 -5.32
CA ILE A 106 18.66 2.17 -5.76
C ILE A 106 19.16 3.41 -6.50
N ALA A 107 18.57 3.73 -7.66
CA ALA A 107 19.11 4.81 -8.50
C ALA A 107 18.93 6.20 -7.87
N PHE A 108 17.70 6.57 -7.49
CA PHE A 108 17.44 7.88 -6.88
C PHE A 108 18.12 8.02 -5.52
N PHE A 109 17.94 7.07 -4.60
CA PHE A 109 18.59 7.12 -3.30
C PHE A 109 20.13 7.13 -3.40
N GLY A 110 20.69 6.28 -4.27
CA GLY A 110 22.14 6.25 -4.54
C GLY A 110 22.65 7.57 -5.11
N ALA A 111 21.91 8.20 -6.03
CA ALA A 111 22.23 9.51 -6.56
C ALA A 111 22.21 10.60 -5.47
N VAL A 112 21.21 10.58 -4.57
CA VAL A 112 21.15 11.52 -3.44
C VAL A 112 22.38 11.36 -2.54
N ILE A 113 22.77 10.13 -2.20
CA ILE A 113 23.99 9.86 -1.41
C ILE A 113 25.22 10.37 -2.15
N ALA A 114 25.39 10.00 -3.42
CA ALA A 114 26.57 10.35 -4.21
C ALA A 114 26.73 11.87 -4.34
N ILE A 115 25.67 12.59 -4.73
CA ILE A 115 25.68 14.06 -4.83
C ILE A 115 25.98 14.69 -3.47
N THR A 116 25.34 14.21 -2.40
CA THR A 116 25.52 14.77 -1.07
C THR A 116 26.95 14.61 -0.55
N LEU A 117 27.56 13.43 -0.74
CA LEU A 117 28.89 13.13 -0.20
C LEU A 117 30.01 13.65 -1.09
N LEU A 118 29.84 13.63 -2.42
CA LEU A 118 30.91 13.97 -3.38
C LEU A 118 30.87 15.42 -3.83
N ALA A 119 29.67 16.03 -3.96
CA ALA A 119 29.53 17.37 -4.53
C ALA A 119 29.21 18.46 -3.49
N LEU A 120 28.66 18.10 -2.33
CA LEU A 120 28.26 19.06 -1.29
C LEU A 120 29.15 18.99 -0.06
N HIS A 121 29.18 20.08 0.71
CA HIS A 121 29.98 20.22 1.92
C HIS A 121 29.18 20.92 3.04
N GLY A 122 29.56 20.64 4.29
CA GLY A 122 29.02 21.31 5.47
C GLY A 122 27.48 21.30 5.56
N ALA A 123 26.90 22.45 5.89
CA ALA A 123 25.46 22.61 6.10
C ALA A 123 24.62 22.32 4.85
N THR A 124 25.16 22.53 3.65
CA THR A 124 24.44 22.31 2.39
C THR A 124 24.01 20.84 2.21
N ARG A 125 24.81 19.89 2.74
CA ARG A 125 24.44 18.45 2.76
C ARG A 125 23.14 18.23 3.51
N LEU A 126 23.05 18.78 4.72
CA LEU A 126 21.90 18.62 5.59
C LEU A 126 20.67 19.32 5.00
N THR A 127 20.85 20.50 4.42
CA THR A 127 19.79 21.27 3.75
C THR A 127 19.18 20.51 2.58
N LEU A 128 19.99 19.99 1.65
CA LEU A 128 19.50 19.24 0.49
C LEU A 128 18.70 17.99 0.93
N VAL A 129 19.31 17.15 1.77
CA VAL A 129 18.68 15.90 2.22
C VAL A 129 17.44 16.19 3.04
N GLY A 130 17.46 17.23 3.89
CA GLY A 130 16.31 17.67 4.68
C GLY A 130 15.11 18.07 3.82
N PHE A 131 15.33 18.84 2.75
CA PHE A 131 14.25 19.21 1.82
C PHE A 131 13.68 18.00 1.08
N ILE A 132 14.54 17.09 0.62
CA ILE A 132 14.09 15.86 -0.04
C ILE A 132 13.25 15.01 0.92
N CYS A 133 13.73 14.83 2.17
CA CYS A 133 13.02 14.08 3.21
C CYS A 133 11.66 14.71 3.53
N ALA A 134 11.62 16.02 3.72
CA ALA A 134 10.39 16.75 4.03
C ALA A 134 9.39 16.67 2.88
N GLY A 135 9.84 16.92 1.64
CA GLY A 135 9.00 16.84 0.45
C GLY A 135 8.42 15.45 0.21
N LEU A 136 9.24 14.41 0.36
CA LEU A 136 8.79 13.01 0.25
C LEU A 136 7.75 12.68 1.33
N ASN A 137 7.99 13.07 2.58
CA ASN A 137 7.08 12.81 3.69
C ASN A 137 5.72 13.52 3.48
N ILE A 138 5.74 14.78 3.02
CA ILE A 138 4.51 15.50 2.65
C ILE A 138 3.79 14.80 1.50
N GLY A 139 4.51 14.36 0.46
CA GLY A 139 3.93 13.61 -0.66
C GLY A 139 3.25 12.32 -0.21
N MET A 140 3.80 11.63 0.78
CA MET A 140 3.20 10.41 1.35
C MET A 140 1.84 10.67 2.02
N TYR A 141 1.54 11.91 2.44
CA TYR A 141 0.22 12.26 2.97
C TYR A 141 -0.89 12.31 1.91
N ALA A 142 -0.57 12.19 0.61
CA ALA A 142 -1.59 12.03 -0.43
C ALA A 142 -2.49 10.81 -0.18
N SER A 143 -1.93 9.71 0.35
CA SER A 143 -2.71 8.50 0.66
C SER A 143 -3.74 8.71 1.79
N PRO A 144 -3.37 9.20 2.99
CA PRO A 144 -4.35 9.48 4.04
C PRO A 144 -5.36 10.56 3.63
N LEU A 145 -4.98 11.53 2.80
CA LEU A 145 -5.91 12.52 2.24
C LEU A 145 -6.92 11.91 1.24
N ALA A 146 -6.48 10.93 0.44
CA ALA A 146 -7.40 10.17 -0.42
C ALA A 146 -8.38 9.32 0.42
N ALA A 147 -7.93 8.79 1.56
CA ALA A 147 -8.77 8.07 2.49
C ALA A 147 -9.83 8.99 3.15
N THR A 148 -9.46 10.19 3.62
CA THR A 148 -10.44 11.15 4.17
C THR A 148 -11.49 11.54 3.13
N ARG A 149 -11.07 11.79 1.88
CA ARG A 149 -12.00 12.07 0.77
C ARG A 149 -12.98 10.91 0.54
N THR A 150 -12.49 9.68 0.61
CA THR A 150 -13.33 8.47 0.48
C THR A 150 -14.36 8.39 1.62
N VAL A 151 -13.95 8.65 2.86
CA VAL A 151 -14.87 8.67 4.02
C VAL A 151 -16.00 9.68 3.84
N ILE A 152 -15.68 10.90 3.40
CA ILE A 152 -16.67 11.96 3.17
C ILE A 152 -17.63 11.56 2.04
N LYS A 153 -17.11 11.03 0.92
CA LYS A 153 -17.93 10.65 -0.24
C LYS A 153 -18.83 9.45 0.06
N MET A 154 -18.32 8.46 0.79
CA MET A 154 -19.03 7.21 1.09
C MET A 154 -19.83 7.28 2.39
N LYS A 155 -19.66 8.34 3.18
CA LYS A 155 -20.22 8.50 4.54
C LYS A 155 -19.96 7.28 5.45
N SER A 156 -18.81 6.63 5.28
CA SER A 156 -18.44 5.38 5.95
C SER A 156 -16.95 5.38 6.30
N VAL A 157 -16.62 4.85 7.48
CA VAL A 157 -15.23 4.73 7.97
C VAL A 157 -14.59 3.36 7.68
N GLU A 158 -15.20 2.53 6.83
CA GLU A 158 -14.71 1.16 6.50
C GLU A 158 -13.23 1.14 6.05
N TYR A 159 -12.78 2.17 5.34
CA TYR A 159 -11.42 2.29 4.81
C TYR A 159 -10.47 3.11 5.70
N MET A 160 -10.92 3.55 6.89
CA MET A 160 -10.15 4.37 7.82
C MET A 160 -10.19 3.76 9.23
N PRO A 161 -9.29 2.80 9.53
CA PRO A 161 -9.25 2.17 10.84
C PRO A 161 -8.81 3.18 11.91
N PHE A 162 -9.61 3.32 12.96
CA PHE A 162 -9.39 4.26 14.07
C PHE A 162 -7.97 4.24 14.61
N PHE A 163 -7.46 3.04 14.96
CA PHE A 163 -6.14 2.90 15.57
C PHE A 163 -5.03 3.42 14.66
N LEU A 164 -5.13 3.24 13.34
CA LEU A 164 -4.10 3.73 12.41
C LEU A 164 -4.05 5.27 12.43
N SER A 165 -5.21 5.92 12.34
CA SER A 165 -5.31 7.39 12.43
C SER A 165 -4.88 7.92 13.79
N PHE A 166 -5.24 7.23 14.88
CA PHE A 166 -4.84 7.60 16.23
C PHE A 166 -3.33 7.54 16.45
N PHE A 167 -2.69 6.43 16.08
CA PHE A 167 -1.25 6.30 16.17
C PHE A 167 -0.53 7.30 15.24
N GLN A 168 -1.06 7.57 14.06
CA GLN A 168 -0.50 8.57 13.16
C GLN A 168 -0.60 10.00 13.72
N PHE A 169 -1.71 10.34 14.36
CA PHE A 169 -1.88 11.61 15.08
C PHE A 169 -0.85 11.76 16.20
N ILE A 170 -0.74 10.79 17.12
CA ILE A 170 0.23 10.89 18.21
C ILE A 170 1.66 10.91 17.66
N ASN A 171 1.96 10.08 16.66
CA ASN A 171 3.28 10.06 16.03
C ASN A 171 3.65 11.43 15.45
N GLY A 172 2.76 12.05 14.68
CA GLY A 172 2.97 13.39 14.16
C GLY A 172 3.20 14.40 15.28
N GLY A 173 2.36 14.40 16.32
CA GLY A 173 2.47 15.32 17.45
C GLY A 173 3.79 15.19 18.22
N VAL A 174 4.20 13.95 18.53
CA VAL A 174 5.46 13.68 19.25
C VAL A 174 6.67 14.09 18.42
N TRP A 175 6.70 13.77 17.13
CA TRP A 175 7.81 14.16 16.26
C TRP A 175 7.85 15.66 15.97
N THR A 176 6.70 16.34 15.90
CA THR A 176 6.63 17.80 15.84
C THR A 176 7.15 18.43 17.12
N ALA A 177 6.72 17.96 18.29
CA ALA A 177 7.21 18.46 19.57
C ALA A 177 8.73 18.23 19.73
N TYR A 178 9.20 17.03 19.38
CA TYR A 178 10.63 16.73 19.32
C TYR A 178 11.38 17.73 18.42
N ALA A 179 10.89 17.95 17.20
CA ALA A 179 11.49 18.83 16.22
C ALA A 179 11.57 20.29 16.68
N VAL A 180 10.54 20.79 17.37
CA VAL A 180 10.55 22.14 17.96
C VAL A 180 11.67 22.26 19.00
N LEU A 181 11.83 21.24 19.86
CA LEU A 181 12.86 21.25 20.90
C LEU A 181 14.28 21.16 20.34
N VAL A 182 14.49 20.40 19.25
CA VAL A 182 15.79 20.30 18.58
C VAL A 182 15.98 21.34 17.46
N LYS A 183 15.05 22.29 17.32
CA LYS A 183 15.03 23.36 16.31
C LYS A 183 15.25 22.84 14.89
N ASP A 184 14.56 21.75 14.54
CA ASP A 184 14.67 21.09 13.25
C ASP A 184 13.39 21.24 12.42
N TYR A 185 13.36 22.24 11.55
CA TYR A 185 12.21 22.51 10.70
C TYR A 185 11.97 21.40 9.66
N TYR A 186 13.01 20.67 9.23
CA TYR A 186 12.86 19.60 8.24
C TYR A 186 12.06 18.44 8.82
N ILE A 187 12.25 18.11 10.10
CA ILE A 187 11.42 17.15 10.82
C ILE A 187 10.07 17.77 11.18
N GLY A 188 10.07 19.01 11.67
CA GLY A 188 8.89 19.63 12.28
C GLY A 188 7.75 19.91 11.30
N VAL A 189 8.05 20.49 10.13
CA VAL A 189 7.05 20.87 9.12
C VAL A 189 6.24 19.66 8.61
N PRO A 190 6.85 18.60 8.05
CA PRO A 190 6.09 17.45 7.58
C PRO A 190 5.32 16.77 8.72
N ASN A 191 5.94 16.53 9.87
CA ASN A 191 5.23 15.89 10.99
C ASN A 191 4.07 16.74 11.50
N GLY A 192 4.19 18.07 11.46
CA GLY A 192 3.12 19.00 11.84
C GLY A 192 1.93 18.93 10.87
N ILE A 193 2.20 18.84 9.57
CA ILE A 193 1.16 18.57 8.56
C ILE A 193 0.50 17.21 8.84
N GLY A 194 1.30 16.18 9.11
CA GLY A 194 0.81 14.85 9.49
C GLY A 194 -0.05 14.85 10.74
N PHE A 195 0.31 15.65 11.75
CA PHE A 195 -0.47 15.84 12.98
C PHE A 195 -1.84 16.46 12.68
N ILE A 196 -1.88 17.53 11.90
CA ILE A 196 -3.13 18.20 11.50
C ILE A 196 -4.02 17.24 10.68
N LEU A 197 -3.44 16.51 9.73
CA LEU A 197 -4.17 15.52 8.95
C LEU A 197 -4.69 14.36 9.80
N GLY A 198 -3.89 13.87 10.74
CA GLY A 198 -4.30 12.85 11.71
C GLY A 198 -5.45 13.32 12.59
N ALA A 199 -5.41 14.58 13.05
CA ALA A 199 -6.52 15.19 13.78
C ALA A 199 -7.79 15.25 12.95
N ALA A 200 -7.69 15.69 11.69
CA ALA A 200 -8.82 15.72 10.76
C ALA A 200 -9.39 14.32 10.50
N GLN A 201 -8.54 13.29 10.37
CA GLN A 201 -8.99 11.90 10.26
C GLN A 201 -9.77 11.43 11.49
N LEU A 202 -9.29 11.74 12.69
CA LEU A 202 -9.98 11.38 13.93
C LEU A 202 -11.34 12.09 14.07
N ILE A 203 -11.39 13.39 13.75
CA ILE A 203 -12.65 14.16 13.75
C ILE A 203 -13.66 13.54 12.78
N LEU A 204 -13.24 13.27 11.54
CA LEU A 204 -14.10 12.64 10.54
C LEU A 204 -14.55 11.24 10.97
N TYR A 205 -13.67 10.46 11.61
CA TYR A 205 -14.02 9.16 12.16
C TYR A 205 -15.20 9.28 13.13
N PHE A 206 -15.13 10.18 14.12
CA PHE A 206 -16.20 10.34 15.10
C PHE A 206 -17.52 10.87 14.50
N ILE A 207 -17.44 11.71 13.45
CA ILE A 207 -18.62 12.20 12.74
C ILE A 207 -19.36 11.06 12.01
N TYR A 208 -18.62 10.21 11.29
CA TYR A 208 -19.21 9.19 10.40
C TYR A 208 -19.31 7.78 11.00
N TYR A 209 -18.69 7.51 12.16
CA TYR A 209 -18.70 6.19 12.79
C TYR A 209 -20.11 5.67 13.03
N LYS A 210 -21.02 6.52 13.51
CA LYS A 210 -22.43 6.16 13.76
C LYS A 210 -23.27 6.00 12.49
N SER A 211 -22.82 6.56 11.36
CA SER A 211 -23.51 6.49 10.08
C SER A 211 -23.00 5.34 9.20
N THR A 212 -21.98 4.62 9.66
CA THR A 212 -21.40 3.50 8.91
C THR A 212 -22.34 2.29 9.01
N PRO A 213 -22.85 1.76 7.88
CA PRO A 213 -23.73 0.59 7.91
C PRO A 213 -22.98 -0.60 8.50
N THR A 214 -23.45 -1.12 9.64
CA THR A 214 -22.92 -2.34 10.23
C THR A 214 -23.23 -3.50 9.29
N LYS A 215 -22.23 -4.08 8.62
CA LYS A 215 -22.41 -5.41 8.01
C LYS A 215 -22.76 -6.38 9.14
N PRO A 216 -23.74 -7.30 8.95
CA PRO A 216 -23.95 -8.37 9.91
C PRO A 216 -22.61 -9.07 10.09
N THR A 217 -22.12 -9.07 11.33
CA THR A 217 -21.00 -9.91 11.69
C THR A 217 -21.48 -11.33 11.44
N GLU A 218 -20.86 -12.06 10.51
CA GLU A 218 -21.01 -13.50 10.44
C GLU A 218 -20.60 -14.03 11.81
N GLU A 219 -21.61 -14.26 12.65
CA GLU A 219 -21.47 -14.98 13.89
C GLU A 219 -20.79 -16.30 13.57
N LYS A 220 -19.78 -16.62 14.36
CA LYS A 220 -19.15 -17.94 14.38
C LYS A 220 -20.23 -19.00 14.65
N GLN A 221 -20.85 -19.56 13.62
CA GLN A 221 -21.45 -20.88 13.65
C GLN A 221 -20.32 -21.91 13.65
N GLU A 222 -19.67 -22.06 14.81
CA GLU A 222 -18.88 -23.23 15.12
C GLU A 222 -19.19 -23.63 16.56
N LYS A 223 -20.39 -24.18 16.75
CA LYS A 223 -20.80 -25.00 17.90
C LYS A 223 -22.23 -25.53 17.64
N GLY A 224 -22.32 -26.64 16.92
CA GLY A 224 -23.62 -27.29 16.69
C GLY A 224 -23.67 -28.34 15.58
N SER A 225 -22.66 -29.20 15.42
CA SER A 225 -22.81 -30.43 14.61
C SER A 225 -22.08 -31.65 15.19
N ALA A 226 -21.72 -31.61 16.47
CA ALA A 226 -21.12 -32.75 17.15
C ALA A 226 -22.15 -33.70 17.81
N HIS A 227 -23.42 -33.70 17.39
CA HIS A 227 -24.45 -34.57 18.00
C HIS A 227 -25.08 -35.62 17.05
N LEU A 228 -24.53 -35.89 15.87
CA LEU A 228 -25.18 -36.85 14.94
C LEU A 228 -24.32 -38.03 14.45
N ALA A 229 -23.17 -38.31 15.07
CA ALA A 229 -22.27 -39.36 14.55
C ALA A 229 -21.68 -40.36 15.57
N ARG A 230 -22.22 -40.48 16.79
CA ARG A 230 -21.78 -41.55 17.73
C ARG A 230 -22.89 -42.03 18.66
N ARG A 231 -23.61 -43.07 18.24
CA ARG A 231 -24.28 -44.13 19.02
C ARG A 231 -25.29 -44.78 18.07
N GLY A 232 -25.30 -46.06 17.78
CA GLY A 232 -24.44 -47.18 18.11
C GLY A 232 -24.88 -48.30 17.15
N VAL A 233 -23.92 -49.08 16.69
CA VAL A 233 -24.19 -50.33 15.97
C VAL A 233 -24.83 -51.31 16.95
N PRO A 234 -25.88 -52.03 16.54
CA PRO A 234 -25.92 -53.46 16.81
C PRO A 234 -26.02 -54.27 15.52
N MET A 235 -25.32 -55.39 15.55
CA MET A 235 -25.17 -56.38 14.49
C MET A 235 -26.10 -57.57 14.77
N LYS A 236 -26.52 -58.27 13.69
CA LYS A 236 -27.37 -59.49 13.57
C LYS A 236 -28.86 -59.20 13.33
N ASP A 237 -29.58 -59.85 12.40
CA ASP A 237 -29.57 -61.27 11.98
C ASP A 237 -29.74 -61.49 10.46
N LEU A 238 -29.47 -62.74 10.04
CA LEU A 238 -29.67 -63.35 8.71
C LEU A 238 -31.16 -63.59 8.41
N ASP A 239 -31.57 -63.44 7.14
CA ASP A 239 -32.19 -64.49 6.29
C ASP A 239 -32.87 -63.90 5.02
N GLY A 240 -32.81 -64.67 3.92
CA GLY A 240 -33.92 -64.75 2.95
C GLY A 240 -33.86 -63.98 1.61
N ALA A 241 -33.12 -64.52 0.63
CA ALA A 241 -33.56 -64.97 -0.71
C ALA A 241 -34.15 -64.03 -1.82
N HIS A 242 -33.74 -64.37 -3.07
CA HIS A 242 -34.32 -64.11 -4.42
C HIS A 242 -34.21 -62.67 -4.99
N GLU A 243 -33.98 -62.37 -6.28
CA GLU A 243 -33.53 -63.06 -7.50
C GLU A 243 -33.28 -61.98 -8.58
N ASN A 244 -32.50 -62.32 -9.62
CA ASN A 244 -32.32 -61.71 -10.96
C ASN A 244 -33.32 -60.62 -11.46
N ASP A 245 -32.83 -59.59 -12.17
CA ASP A 245 -32.66 -59.62 -13.64
C ASP A 245 -32.43 -58.24 -14.31
N ASN A 246 -31.54 -58.25 -15.30
CA ASN A 246 -31.43 -57.49 -16.56
C ASN A 246 -31.92 -56.04 -16.79
N ASN A 247 -30.98 -55.27 -17.39
CA ASN A 247 -31.09 -54.36 -18.55
C ASN A 247 -32.34 -53.49 -18.78
N ARG A 248 -32.12 -52.16 -18.89
CA ARG A 248 -32.69 -51.38 -20.01
C ARG A 248 -32.00 -50.03 -20.28
N LYS A 249 -31.80 -49.77 -21.58
CA LYS A 249 -31.31 -48.55 -22.22
C LYS A 249 -32.37 -47.43 -22.30
N LEU A 250 -31.85 -46.18 -22.31
CA LEU A 250 -32.28 -44.95 -23.00
C LEU A 250 -33.70 -44.37 -22.76
N HIS A 251 -33.77 -43.06 -22.42
CA HIS A 251 -34.42 -42.06 -23.28
C HIS A 251 -34.02 -40.60 -22.97
N LYS A 252 -33.93 -39.83 -24.07
CA LYS A 252 -33.66 -38.39 -24.22
C LYS A 252 -34.57 -37.46 -23.39
N GLY A 253 -33.98 -36.33 -22.98
CA GLY A 253 -34.55 -35.00 -23.25
C GLY A 253 -34.94 -34.14 -22.04
N LYS A 254 -34.17 -33.08 -21.79
CA LYS A 254 -34.64 -31.67 -21.80
C LYS A 254 -33.47 -30.73 -21.45
N SER A 255 -32.98 -30.06 -22.48
CA SER A 255 -32.09 -28.90 -22.46
C SER A 255 -32.81 -27.65 -21.94
N LEU A 256 -32.07 -26.76 -21.25
CA LEU A 256 -32.12 -25.27 -21.25
C LEU A 256 -31.25 -24.71 -20.08
N PRO A 257 -30.73 -23.46 -20.11
CA PRO A 257 -30.17 -22.67 -21.23
C PRO A 257 -28.71 -22.22 -20.99
N LYS A 258 -28.00 -21.89 -22.08
CA LYS A 258 -26.71 -21.18 -22.07
C LYS A 258 -26.91 -19.71 -21.65
N ILE A 259 -26.13 -19.23 -20.69
CA ILE A 259 -25.99 -17.80 -20.37
C ILE A 259 -25.15 -17.16 -21.49
N SER A 260 -25.80 -16.54 -22.48
CA SER A 260 -25.17 -15.87 -23.62
C SER A 260 -25.24 -14.33 -23.58
N SER A 261 -25.71 -13.70 -22.51
CA SER A 261 -25.92 -12.24 -22.47
C SER A 261 -24.75 -11.38 -21.98
N VAL A 262 -23.66 -11.96 -21.42
CA VAL A 262 -22.51 -11.15 -20.94
C VAL A 262 -21.47 -10.88 -22.04
N ARG A 263 -21.44 -11.69 -23.11
CA ARG A 263 -20.40 -11.61 -24.13
C ARG A 263 -20.57 -10.45 -25.12
N GLN A 264 -21.80 -9.95 -25.29
CA GLN A 264 -22.10 -8.95 -26.31
C GLN A 264 -21.82 -7.50 -25.85
N TYR A 265 -21.69 -7.25 -24.55
CA TYR A 265 -21.32 -5.93 -24.02
C TYR A 265 -19.79 -5.70 -24.05
N SER A 266 -19.00 -6.78 -23.96
CA SER A 266 -17.54 -6.72 -23.99
C SER A 266 -16.97 -6.41 -25.38
N GLU A 267 -17.58 -6.91 -26.47
CA GLU A 267 -17.05 -6.67 -27.82
C GLU A 267 -17.31 -5.24 -28.33
N LYS A 268 -18.40 -4.60 -27.90
CA LYS A 268 -18.67 -3.20 -28.27
C LYS A 268 -17.68 -2.23 -27.61
N LEU A 269 -17.27 -2.47 -26.37
CA LEU A 269 -16.28 -1.63 -25.67
C LEU A 269 -14.85 -1.80 -26.21
N VAL A 270 -14.48 -3.01 -26.65
CA VAL A 270 -13.15 -3.26 -27.22
C VAL A 270 -12.99 -2.62 -28.61
N LYS A 271 -14.06 -2.51 -29.40
CA LYS A 271 -14.01 -1.82 -30.70
C LYS A 271 -13.98 -0.29 -30.61
N THR A 272 -14.36 0.31 -29.47
CA THR A 272 -14.34 1.79 -29.31
C THR A 272 -13.07 2.33 -28.65
N LEU A 273 -12.22 1.47 -28.07
CA LEU A 273 -10.96 1.86 -27.42
C LEU A 273 -9.69 1.56 -28.24
N SER A 274 -9.84 1.04 -29.47
CA SER A 274 -8.73 0.84 -30.41
C SER A 274 -8.78 1.87 -31.55
N ILE A 275 -8.71 3.15 -31.20
CA ILE A 275 -8.23 4.19 -32.12
C ILE A 275 -7.22 5.02 -31.33
N SER A 276 -5.95 4.64 -31.45
CA SER A 276 -4.84 5.52 -31.11
C SER A 276 -4.20 5.95 -32.44
N PRO A 277 -3.93 7.25 -32.63
CA PRO A 277 -3.39 7.79 -33.87
C PRO A 277 -1.88 7.56 -33.91
N SER A 278 -1.41 6.81 -34.89
CA SER A 278 0.00 6.74 -35.26
C SER A 278 0.12 6.75 -36.77
N TYR A 279 -0.06 7.95 -37.35
CA TYR A 279 0.42 8.33 -38.68
C TYR A 279 0.64 9.85 -38.68
N LEU A 280 1.87 10.27 -38.36
CA LEU A 280 2.39 11.60 -38.70
C LEU A 280 3.90 11.56 -38.48
N GLY A 281 4.65 11.43 -39.59
CA GLY A 281 6.10 11.48 -39.56
C GLY A 281 6.80 10.73 -40.70
N SER A 282 6.54 11.11 -41.95
CA SER A 282 7.53 11.04 -43.04
C SER A 282 6.92 11.59 -44.34
N HIS A 283 7.15 12.87 -44.62
CA HIS A 283 7.37 13.44 -45.97
C HIS A 283 7.20 14.96 -45.90
N ASN A 284 8.32 15.68 -46.09
CA ASN A 284 8.46 16.92 -46.88
C ASN A 284 9.74 17.64 -46.45
N GLU A 285 10.89 17.07 -46.82
CA GLU A 285 12.05 17.83 -47.25
C GLU A 285 12.07 17.68 -48.76
N ASP A 286 11.69 18.76 -49.46
CA ASP A 286 11.93 19.07 -50.88
C ASP A 286 10.77 19.97 -51.35
N ASP A 287 10.80 21.24 -50.90
CA ASP A 287 10.12 22.37 -51.55
C ASP A 287 10.68 23.71 -51.02
N ILE A 288 12.01 23.79 -50.86
CA ILE A 288 12.74 25.06 -50.73
C ILE A 288 13.36 25.38 -52.10
N GLU A 289 12.53 25.48 -53.13
CA GLU A 289 12.94 26.13 -54.38
C GLU A 289 11.73 26.51 -55.24
N LYS A 290 11.07 27.63 -54.89
CA LYS A 290 10.39 28.59 -55.81
C LYS A 290 9.29 29.35 -55.07
N GLY A 291 9.69 30.50 -54.51
CA GLY A 291 8.76 31.50 -54.01
C GLY A 291 9.42 32.84 -53.73
N LEU A 292 10.64 33.05 -54.22
CA LEU A 292 11.36 34.32 -54.14
C LEU A 292 11.57 34.85 -55.57
N LYS A 293 10.45 35.18 -56.22
CA LYS A 293 10.33 36.04 -57.41
C LYS A 293 8.83 36.25 -57.63
N GLU A 294 8.46 37.53 -57.79
CA GLU A 294 7.09 38.05 -57.97
C GLU A 294 6.31 38.16 -56.63
N ALA A 295 5.89 39.32 -56.14
CA ALA A 295 5.81 40.66 -56.71
C ALA A 295 5.66 41.69 -55.58
N HIS A 296 6.28 42.86 -55.79
CA HIS A 296 6.01 44.18 -55.21
C HIS A 296 6.05 44.39 -53.68
#